data_AF-A0A3P7N874-F1
#
_entry.id   AF-A0A3P7N874-F1
#
_cell.length_a   1.000
_cell.length_b   1.000
_cell.length_c   1.000
_cell.angle_alpha   90.00
_cell.angle_beta   90.00
_cell.angle_gamma   90.00
#
_symmetry.space_group_name_H-M   'P 1'
#
loop_
_entity.id
_entity.type
_entity.pdbx_description
1 polymer ?
#
loop_
_entity_poly.entity_id
_entity_poly.type
_entity_poly.pdbx_seq_one_letter_code
_entity_poly.pdbx_strand_id
1 'polypeptide(L)'
;MQGKPLIEARGEIKYSASFLDWFSGEARRIYGQVVTPAVLNREHIHIREPIGVAAFITPWNFPTAMIARKAGAALAAGCTIVVKPAEDTPLSALALAQVS
;
A
#
# COMPACT_ATOMS: atom_id res chain seq x y z
N MET A 1 12.76 4.69 -18.90
CA MET A 1 13.09 5.55 -17.74
C MET A 1 12.39 6.87 -17.96
N GLN A 2 11.72 7.42 -16.95
CA GLN A 2 10.85 8.60 -17.07
C GLN A 2 11.59 9.92 -17.44
N GLY A 3 12.87 9.87 -17.81
CA GLY A 3 13.66 11.05 -18.20
C GLY A 3 13.99 12.04 -17.08
N LYS A 4 13.51 11.81 -15.85
CA LYS A 4 13.75 12.70 -14.71
C LYS A 4 15.24 12.72 -14.30
N PRO A 5 15.75 13.86 -13.78
CA PRO A 5 17.11 13.94 -13.24
C PRO A 5 17.38 12.88 -12.16
N LEU A 6 18.62 12.39 -12.10
CA LEU A 6 19.02 11.33 -11.15
C LEU A 6 18.78 11.72 -9.68
N ILE A 7 18.95 13.00 -9.34
CA ILE A 7 18.69 13.52 -8.00
C ILE A 7 17.20 13.36 -7.64
N GLU A 8 16.31 13.72 -8.55
CA GLU A 8 14.86 13.56 -8.36
C GLU A 8 14.46 12.09 -8.29
N ALA A 9 15.05 11.23 -9.14
CA ALA A 9 14.81 9.78 -9.08
C ALA A 9 15.20 9.18 -7.72
N ARG A 10 16.35 9.58 -7.16
CA ARG A 10 16.76 9.14 -5.81
C ARG A 10 15.83 9.69 -4.72
N GLY A 11 15.34 10.91 -4.89
CA GLY A 11 14.31 11.50 -4.03
C GLY A 11 13.02 10.67 -4.03
N GLU A 12 12.55 10.25 -5.21
CA GLU A 12 11.37 9.41 -5.35
C GLU A 12 11.54 8.05 -4.64
N ILE A 13 12.70 7.41 -4.76
CA ILE A 13 12.93 6.12 -4.07
C ILE A 13 12.86 6.28 -2.55
N LYS A 14 13.52 7.31 -1.99
CA LYS A 14 13.44 7.59 -0.54
C LYS A 14 12.01 7.91 -0.11
N TYR A 15 11.29 8.69 -0.91
CA TYR A 15 9.89 9.01 -0.66
C TYR A 15 9.01 7.75 -0.70
N SER A 16 9.24 6.86 -1.67
CA SER A 16 8.54 5.57 -1.78
C SER A 16 8.78 4.70 -0.55
N ALA A 17 10.02 4.60 -0.08
CA ALA A 17 10.37 3.84 1.11
C ALA A 17 9.68 4.38 2.37
N SER A 18 9.53 5.71 2.49
CA SER A 18 8.83 6.31 3.64
C SER A 18 7.38 5.87 3.78
N PHE A 19 6.68 5.59 2.66
CA PHE A 19 5.33 5.03 2.72
C PHE A 19 5.32 3.62 3.29
N LEU A 20 6.23 2.76 2.83
CA LEU A 20 6.31 1.37 3.30
C LEU A 20 6.66 1.32 4.80
N ASP A 21 7.61 2.15 5.22
CA ASP A 21 8.01 2.24 6.63
C ASP A 21 6.82 2.69 7.51
N TRP A 22 6.12 3.74 7.10
CA TRP A 22 4.93 4.21 7.80
C TRP A 22 3.82 3.14 7.88
N PHE A 23 3.49 2.51 6.74
CA PHE A 23 2.45 1.47 6.70
C PHE A 23 2.85 0.21 7.48
N SER A 24 4.13 -0.10 7.63
CA SER A 24 4.60 -1.20 8.48
C SER A 24 4.23 -0.97 9.96
N GLY A 25 4.28 0.29 10.41
CA GLY A 25 3.81 0.69 11.73
C GLY A 25 2.29 0.58 11.86
N GLU A 26 1.56 1.06 10.85
CA GLU A 26 0.10 1.04 10.84
C GLU A 26 -0.50 -0.36 10.70
N ALA A 27 0.22 -1.32 10.11
CA ALA A 27 -0.21 -2.72 10.03
C ALA A 27 -0.55 -3.32 11.40
N ARG A 28 0.11 -2.86 12.47
CA ARG A 28 -0.12 -3.32 13.85
C ARG A 28 -1.27 -2.57 14.55
N ARG A 29 -1.83 -1.53 13.93
CA ARG A 29 -2.83 -0.63 14.51
C ARG A 29 -4.22 -0.78 13.87
N ILE A 30 -4.46 -1.91 13.23
CA ILE A 30 -5.78 -2.25 12.66
C ILE A 30 -6.67 -2.76 13.80
N TYR A 31 -7.27 -1.83 14.54
CA TYR A 31 -8.11 -2.15 15.69
C TYR A 31 -9.56 -2.44 15.29
N GLY A 32 -10.13 -3.47 15.94
CA GLY A 32 -11.57 -3.66 16.01
C GLY A 32 -12.22 -2.72 17.03
N GLN A 33 -13.53 -2.87 17.22
CA GLN A 33 -14.30 -2.10 18.21
C GLN A 33 -15.27 -3.01 18.97
N VAL A 34 -15.37 -2.83 20.28
CA VAL A 34 -16.45 -3.41 21.09
C VAL A 34 -17.53 -2.35 21.26
N VAL A 35 -18.77 -2.70 20.97
CA VAL A 35 -19.91 -1.79 20.98
C VAL A 35 -20.92 -2.24 22.03
N THR A 36 -21.53 -1.28 22.72
CA THR A 36 -22.58 -1.57 23.70
C THR A 36 -23.77 -2.24 23.02
N PRO A 37 -24.18 -3.45 23.47
CA PRO A 37 -25.34 -4.14 22.93
C PRO A 37 -26.63 -3.45 23.40
N ALA A 38 -27.66 -3.44 22.56
CA ALA A 38 -28.99 -2.95 22.94
C ALA A 38 -29.76 -3.92 23.84
N VAL A 39 -29.32 -5.17 23.94
CA VAL A 39 -29.97 -6.26 24.71
C VAL A 39 -28.94 -6.84 25.68
N LEU A 40 -29.37 -7.09 26.93
CA LEU A 40 -28.57 -7.73 27.97
C LEU A 40 -28.08 -9.13 27.53
N ASN A 41 -26.93 -9.56 28.06
CA ASN A 41 -26.29 -10.84 27.77
C ASN A 41 -25.95 -11.07 26.28
N ARG A 42 -25.58 -10.01 25.57
CA ARG A 42 -24.99 -10.09 24.22
C ARG A 42 -23.70 -9.31 24.17
N GLU A 43 -22.83 -9.61 23.21
CA GLU A 43 -21.64 -8.83 22.91
C GLU A 43 -21.65 -8.45 21.43
N HIS A 44 -21.35 -7.18 21.11
CA HIS A 44 -21.17 -6.73 19.75
C HIS A 44 -19.70 -6.37 19.53
N ILE A 45 -19.04 -7.11 18.64
CA ILE A 45 -17.63 -6.93 18.30
C ILE A 45 -17.54 -6.67 16.80
N HIS A 46 -16.90 -5.56 16.42
CA HIS A 46 -16.56 -5.23 15.05
C HIS A 46 -15.10 -5.59 14.81
N ILE A 47 -14.86 -6.50 13.88
CA ILE A 47 -13.50 -6.90 13.46
C ILE A 47 -13.22 -6.27 12.09
N ARG A 48 -11.95 -5.98 11.82
CA ARG A 48 -11.48 -5.49 10.51
C ARG A 48 -10.72 -6.61 9.82
N GLU A 49 -11.13 -6.95 8.61
CA GLU A 49 -10.51 -8.00 7.81
C GLU A 49 -10.06 -7.44 6.45
N PRO A 50 -9.02 -8.04 5.84
CA PRO A 50 -8.63 -7.68 4.47
C PRO A 50 -9.76 -7.95 3.50
N ILE A 51 -9.86 -7.11 2.48
CA ILE A 51 -10.83 -7.30 1.38
C ILE A 51 -10.45 -8.47 0.44
N GLY A 52 -9.24 -9.01 0.56
CA GLY A 52 -8.71 -10.07 -0.30
C GLY A 52 -7.73 -9.53 -1.35
N VAL A 53 -8.09 -9.64 -2.64
CA VAL A 53 -7.20 -9.28 -3.76
C VAL A 53 -7.52 -7.87 -4.27
N ALA A 54 -6.50 -7.03 -4.41
CA ALA A 54 -6.60 -5.68 -4.95
C ALA A 54 -5.79 -5.50 -6.23
N ALA A 55 -6.38 -4.87 -7.24
CA ALA A 55 -5.69 -4.50 -8.48
C ALA A 55 -5.36 -3.00 -8.50
N PHE A 56 -4.11 -2.64 -8.76
CA PHE A 56 -3.66 -1.24 -8.84
C PHE A 56 -3.18 -0.88 -10.25
N ILE A 57 -3.75 0.19 -10.78
CA ILE A 57 -3.31 0.83 -12.02
C ILE A 57 -2.62 2.14 -11.63
N THR A 58 -1.36 2.34 -12.03
CA THR A 58 -0.57 3.49 -11.61
C THR A 58 -0.03 4.31 -12.78
N PRO A 59 -0.03 5.65 -12.69
CA PRO A 59 0.42 6.54 -13.74
C PRO A 59 1.95 6.58 -13.87
N TRP A 60 2.45 7.20 -14.94
CA TRP A 60 3.86 7.25 -15.30
C TRP A 60 4.68 8.31 -14.55
N ASN A 61 4.06 9.28 -13.87
CA ASN A 61 4.71 10.49 -13.33
C ASN A 61 5.48 10.28 -12.00
N PHE A 62 5.11 9.28 -11.20
CA PHE A 62 5.89 8.85 -10.03
C PHE A 62 5.72 7.33 -9.86
N PRO A 63 6.31 6.53 -10.77
CA PRO A 63 5.97 5.12 -10.91
C PRO A 63 6.24 4.32 -9.63
N THR A 64 7.29 4.63 -8.87
CA THR A 64 7.61 3.91 -7.64
C THR A 64 6.74 4.40 -6.48
N ALA A 65 6.61 5.72 -6.33
CA ALA A 65 5.89 6.29 -5.19
C ALA A 65 4.38 6.04 -5.26
N MET A 66 3.79 6.06 -6.46
CA MET A 66 2.37 5.77 -6.66
C MET A 66 2.02 4.31 -6.38
N ILE A 67 2.92 3.38 -6.70
CA ILE A 67 2.77 1.97 -6.35
C ILE A 67 2.95 1.79 -4.84
N ALA A 68 4.06 2.26 -4.27
CA ALA A 68 4.39 2.08 -2.86
C ALA A 68 3.29 2.60 -1.92
N ARG A 69 2.64 3.73 -2.27
CA ARG A 69 1.55 4.29 -1.47
C ARG A 69 0.32 3.39 -1.42
N LYS A 70 -0.07 2.77 -2.54
CA LYS A 70 -1.24 1.87 -2.61
C LYS A 70 -0.89 0.48 -2.08
N ALA A 71 0.29 -0.03 -2.46
CA ALA A 71 0.78 -1.33 -2.07
C ALA A 71 1.06 -1.41 -0.58
N GLY A 72 1.70 -0.40 0.02
CA GLY A 72 1.95 -0.37 1.46
C GLY A 72 0.67 -0.50 2.29
N ALA A 73 -0.39 0.23 1.93
CA ALA A 73 -1.68 0.14 2.63
C ALA A 73 -2.33 -1.25 2.48
N ALA A 74 -2.34 -1.81 1.28
CA ALA A 74 -2.94 -3.12 1.04
C ALA A 74 -2.15 -4.27 1.66
N LEU A 75 -0.81 -4.23 1.62
CA LEU A 75 0.04 -5.19 2.32
C LEU A 75 -0.16 -5.09 3.84
N ALA A 76 -0.19 -3.88 4.39
CA ALA A 76 -0.44 -3.66 5.81
C ALA A 76 -1.81 -4.20 6.27
N ALA A 77 -2.82 -4.13 5.41
CA ALA A 77 -4.14 -4.71 5.67
C ALA A 77 -4.19 -6.24 5.53
N GLY A 78 -3.16 -6.88 4.93
CA GLY A 78 -3.13 -8.32 4.65
C GLY A 78 -3.73 -8.71 3.29
N CYS A 79 -3.86 -7.78 2.36
CA CYS A 79 -4.37 -8.04 1.01
C CYS A 79 -3.29 -8.57 0.07
N THR A 80 -3.69 -9.38 -0.92
CA THR A 80 -2.85 -9.72 -2.08
C THR A 80 -3.00 -8.64 -3.15
N ILE A 81 -1.93 -8.29 -3.85
CA ILE A 81 -1.93 -7.17 -4.80
C ILE A 81 -1.49 -7.62 -6.19
N VAL A 82 -2.18 -7.12 -7.21
CA VAL A 82 -1.77 -7.19 -8.62
C VAL A 82 -1.59 -5.77 -9.14
N VAL A 83 -0.45 -5.46 -9.76
CA VAL A 83 -0.15 -4.09 -10.23
C VAL A 83 0.02 -4.05 -11.74
N LYS A 84 -0.71 -3.16 -12.42
CA LYS A 84 -0.48 -2.73 -13.81
C LYS A 84 0.17 -1.34 -13.80
N PRO A 85 1.50 -1.24 -13.96
CA PRO A 85 2.16 0.05 -14.13
C PRO A 85 1.87 0.66 -15.51
N ALA A 86 2.21 1.94 -15.68
CA ALA A 86 2.21 2.58 -16.98
C ALA A 86 3.23 1.91 -17.92
N GLU A 87 2.85 1.74 -19.18
CA GLU A 87 3.64 1.02 -20.20
C GLU A 87 4.94 1.76 -20.57
N ASP A 88 4.99 3.08 -20.32
CA ASP A 88 6.17 3.91 -20.57
C ASP A 88 7.25 3.77 -19.48
N THR A 89 6.90 3.27 -18.30
CA THR A 89 7.79 3.16 -17.13
C THR A 89 7.77 1.79 -16.42
N PRO A 90 7.84 0.66 -17.16
CA PRO A 90 7.62 -0.67 -16.58
C PRO A 90 8.77 -1.15 -15.68
N LEU A 91 10.01 -0.73 -15.96
CA LEU A 91 11.21 -1.19 -15.27
C LEU A 91 11.25 -0.78 -13.79
N SER A 92 10.77 0.42 -13.46
CA SER A 92 10.74 0.89 -12.06
C SER A 92 9.76 0.09 -11.22
N ALA A 93 8.63 -0.33 -11.80
CA ALA A 93 7.64 -1.16 -11.13
C ALA A 93 8.15 -2.60 -10.91
N LEU A 94 8.83 -3.17 -11.90
CA LEU A 94 9.49 -4.47 -11.80
C LEU A 94 10.57 -4.50 -10.70
N ALA A 95 11.40 -3.46 -10.63
CA ALA A 95 12.42 -3.34 -9.60
C ALA A 95 11.81 -3.25 -8.19
N LEU A 96 10.69 -2.53 -8.03
CA LEU A 96 9.98 -2.45 -6.75
C LEU A 96 9.42 -3.81 -6.33
N ALA A 97 8.86 -4.57 -7.27
CA ALA A 97 8.30 -5.91 -7.00
C ALA A 97 9.37 -6.96 -6.65
N GLN A 98 10.63 -6.76 -7.02
CA GLN A 98 11.74 -7.66 -6.65
C GLN A 98 12.25 -7.43 -5.22
N VAL A 99 12.04 -6.22 -4.67
CA VAL A 99 12.60 -5.78 -3.38
C VAL A 99 11.54 -5.80 -2.28
N SER A 100 10.25 -5.91 -2.65
CA SER A 100 9.11 -6.09 -1.75
C SER A 100 9.06 -7.48 -1.12
#